data_AF-O66398-F1
#
_entry.id   AF-O66398-F1
#
_cell.length_a   1.000
_cell.length_b   1.000
_cell.length_c   1.000
_cell.angle_alpha   90.00
_cell.angle_beta   90.00
_cell.angle_gamma   90.00
#
_symmetry.space_group_name_H-M   'P 1'
#
loop_
_entity.id
_entity.type
_entity.pdbx_description
1 polymer ?
#
loop_
_entity_poly.entity_id
_entity_poly.type
_entity_poly.pdbx_seq_one_letter_code
_entity_poly.pdbx_strand_id
1 'polypeptide(L)'
;MPEGVEAIEVLVPIYGIESLLTRLKYKQIIDELDYLLKTFKALAQSSRVIIMKPKSEKSWTRVYYLEDLSWCVILGRGGIITSFRVEKDWFKDRLEFYREKLGYEPYGGSPSEELKRSAKRIYDVCRRFRERS
;
A
#
# COMPACT_ATOMS: atom_id res chain seq x y z
N MET A 1 23.77 2.68 14.30
CA MET A 1 22.69 2.12 13.48
C MET A 1 22.15 3.24 12.60
N PRO A 2 21.87 3.05 11.30
CA PRO A 2 21.33 4.13 10.48
C PRO A 2 19.84 4.31 10.82
N GLU A 3 19.44 5.55 11.11
CA GLU A 3 18.09 6.03 11.48
C GLU A 3 16.95 5.56 10.55
N GLY A 4 17.27 4.97 9.39
CA GLY A 4 16.28 4.47 8.43
C GLY A 4 15.61 3.16 8.82
N VAL A 5 16.26 2.29 9.60
CA VAL A 5 15.69 0.96 9.92
C VAL A 5 14.54 1.07 10.91
N GLU A 6 14.67 1.92 11.94
CA GLU A 6 13.59 2.16 12.92
C GLU A 6 12.33 2.72 12.25
N ALA A 7 12.47 3.58 11.23
CA ALA A 7 11.32 4.10 10.50
C ALA A 7 10.57 3.01 9.70
N ILE A 8 11.28 1.96 9.25
CA ILE A 8 10.67 0.82 8.54
C ILE A 8 9.92 -0.06 9.53
N GLU A 9 10.51 -0.37 10.70
CA GLU A 9 9.84 -1.18 11.73
C GLU A 9 8.56 -0.52 12.24
N VAL A 10 8.54 0.81 12.37
CA VAL A 10 7.35 1.54 12.84
C VAL A 10 6.22 1.57 11.79
N LEU A 11 6.54 1.41 10.50
CA LEU A 11 5.55 1.56 9.41
C LEU A 11 5.17 0.27 8.70
N VAL A 12 5.92 -0.81 8.90
CA VAL A 12 5.66 -2.11 8.30
C VAL A 12 5.31 -3.09 9.42
N PRO A 13 4.01 -3.19 9.80
CA PRO A 13 3.54 -4.27 10.67
C PRO A 13 4.02 -5.63 10.13
N ILE A 14 4.10 -6.65 10.99
CA ILE A 14 4.53 -8.04 10.66
C ILE A 14 3.91 -8.57 9.35
N TYR A 15 2.66 -8.18 9.03
CA TYR A 15 1.98 -8.51 7.76
C TYR A 15 2.72 -8.05 6.49
N GLY A 16 3.57 -7.03 6.61
CA GLY A 16 4.40 -6.51 5.53
C GLY A 16 5.58 -7.40 5.16
N ILE A 17 6.14 -8.17 6.09
CA ILE A 17 7.24 -9.11 5.80
C ILE A 17 6.71 -10.27 4.95
N GLU A 18 5.60 -10.89 5.36
CA GLU A 18 4.97 -11.96 4.56
C GLU A 18 4.55 -11.45 3.19
N SER A 19 4.02 -10.22 3.12
CA SER A 19 3.70 -9.55 1.87
C SER A 19 4.94 -9.40 0.98
N LEU A 20 6.07 -8.94 1.54
CA LEU A 20 7.34 -8.76 0.85
C LEU A 20 7.88 -10.10 0.32
N LEU A 21 7.96 -11.14 1.16
CA LEU A 21 8.44 -12.46 0.75
C LEU A 21 7.57 -13.06 -0.36
N THR A 22 6.26 -12.88 -0.25
CA THR A 22 5.33 -13.29 -1.30
C THR A 22 5.61 -12.53 -2.60
N ARG A 23 5.93 -11.24 -2.54
CA ARG A 23 6.13 -10.40 -3.74
C ARG A 23 7.47 -10.73 -4.39
N LEU A 24 8.49 -11.06 -3.61
CA LEU A 24 9.76 -11.62 -4.10
C LEU A 24 9.53 -12.96 -4.80
N LYS A 25 8.82 -13.89 -4.15
CA LYS A 25 8.51 -15.22 -4.69
C LYS A 25 7.83 -15.14 -6.07
N TYR A 26 6.87 -14.23 -6.23
CA TYR A 26 6.16 -14.03 -7.49
C TYR A 26 6.81 -12.98 -8.42
N LYS A 27 8.06 -12.58 -8.15
CA LYS A 27 8.84 -11.64 -8.97
C LYS A 27 8.09 -10.32 -9.26
N GLN A 28 7.25 -9.89 -8.32
CA GLN A 28 6.56 -8.60 -8.39
C GLN A 28 7.46 -7.44 -7.95
N ILE A 29 8.51 -7.77 -7.19
CA ILE A 29 9.55 -6.87 -6.73
C ILE A 29 10.92 -7.49 -6.97
N ILE A 30 11.94 -6.63 -7.07
CA ILE A 30 13.34 -7.04 -7.24
C ILE A 30 13.97 -7.38 -5.89
N ASP A 31 13.73 -6.53 -4.89
CA ASP A 31 14.26 -6.62 -3.53
C ASP A 31 13.35 -5.84 -2.56
N GLU A 32 13.76 -5.78 -1.30
CA GLU A 32 13.04 -5.06 -0.24
C GLU A 32 12.90 -3.56 -0.53
N LEU A 33 13.93 -2.94 -1.10
CA LEU A 33 13.92 -1.52 -1.39
C LEU A 33 12.97 -1.17 -2.55
N ASP A 34 12.86 -2.03 -3.56
CA ASP A 34 11.87 -1.91 -4.63
C ASP A 34 10.43 -2.01 -4.10
N TYR A 35 10.19 -2.90 -3.13
CA TYR A 35 8.91 -2.97 -2.43
C TYR A 35 8.56 -1.66 -1.72
N LEU A 36 9.50 -1.11 -0.94
CA LEU A 36 9.29 0.15 -0.24
C LEU A 36 9.05 1.31 -1.23
N LEU A 37 9.85 1.38 -2.30
CA LEU A 37 9.71 2.41 -3.33
C LEU A 37 8.31 2.37 -3.97
N LYS A 38 7.86 1.20 -4.43
CA LYS A 38 6.52 1.04 -5.05
C LYS A 38 5.41 1.37 -4.06
N THR A 39 5.52 0.89 -2.83
CA THR A 39 4.53 1.09 -1.77
C THR A 39 4.38 2.55 -1.40
N PHE A 40 5.48 3.24 -1.07
CA PHE A 40 5.41 4.64 -0.65
C PHE A 40 5.18 5.59 -1.82
N LYS A 41 5.61 5.25 -3.04
CA LYS A 41 5.22 5.98 -4.25
C LYS A 41 3.71 5.91 -4.47
N ALA A 42 3.11 4.72 -4.34
CA ALA A 42 1.67 4.57 -4.44
C ALA A 42 0.93 5.38 -3.37
N LEU A 43 1.34 5.31 -2.10
CA LEU A 43 0.73 6.12 -1.04
C LEU A 43 0.88 7.63 -1.26
N ALA A 44 2.01 8.09 -1.80
CA ALA A 44 2.28 9.50 -2.03
C ALA A 44 1.55 10.07 -3.25
N GLN A 45 1.37 9.27 -4.31
CA GLN A 45 0.92 9.74 -5.62
C GLN A 45 -0.50 9.29 -6.00
N SER A 46 -1.09 8.34 -5.29
CA SER A 46 -2.49 7.94 -5.54
C SER A 46 -3.39 9.17 -5.44
N SER A 47 -4.18 9.41 -6.48
CA SER A 47 -5.14 10.52 -6.53
C SER A 47 -6.49 10.17 -5.90
N ARG A 48 -6.78 8.87 -5.78
CA ARG A 48 -8.04 8.33 -5.26
C ARG A 48 -7.76 7.22 -4.26
N VAL A 49 -8.69 7.07 -3.30
CA VAL A 49 -8.71 5.98 -2.33
C VAL A 49 -10.07 5.33 -2.37
N ILE A 50 -10.10 4.01 -2.29
CA ILE A 50 -11.35 3.29 -2.02
C ILE A 50 -11.39 3.00 -0.53
N ILE A 51 -12.42 3.52 0.13
CA ILE A 51 -12.70 3.23 1.52
C ILE A 51 -13.64 2.04 1.55
N MET A 52 -13.17 0.94 2.14
CA MET A 52 -13.93 -0.28 2.28
C MET A 52 -14.42 -0.38 3.72
N LYS A 53 -15.71 -0.14 3.92
CA LYS A 53 -16.35 -0.25 5.23
C LYS A 53 -17.00 -1.63 5.37
N PRO A 54 -16.57 -2.48 6.31
CA PRO A 54 -17.30 -3.70 6.62
C PRO A 54 -18.68 -3.38 7.21
N LYS A 55 -19.70 -4.19 6.91
CA LYS A 55 -21.07 -4.00 7.41
C LYS A 55 -21.19 -4.10 8.94
N SER A 56 -20.39 -4.95 9.58
CA SER A 56 -20.49 -5.28 11.01
C SER A 56 -19.31 -4.78 11.86
N GLU A 57 -18.19 -4.41 11.25
CA GLU A 57 -16.96 -4.04 11.98
C GLU A 57 -16.72 -2.51 11.99
N LYS A 58 -15.97 -2.07 13.00
CA LYS A 58 -15.62 -0.65 13.20
C LYS A 58 -14.41 -0.20 12.37
N SER A 59 -13.66 -1.12 11.77
CA SER A 59 -12.41 -0.78 11.05
C SER A 59 -12.63 -0.70 9.55
N TRP A 60 -12.34 0.47 9.00
CA TRP A 60 -12.39 0.69 7.56
C TRP A 60 -11.01 0.42 6.99
N THR A 61 -10.99 -0.23 5.84
CA THR A 61 -9.76 -0.43 5.08
C THR A 61 -9.67 0.63 4.00
N ARG A 62 -8.49 1.23 3.80
CA ARG A 62 -8.27 2.21 2.74
C ARG A 62 -7.36 1.61 1.68
N VAL A 63 -7.84 1.57 0.45
CA VAL A 63 -7.10 1.02 -0.68
C VAL A 63 -6.60 2.16 -1.55
N TYR A 64 -5.28 2.30 -1.63
CA TYR A 64 -4.57 3.26 -2.46
C TYR A 64 -4.10 2.55 -3.72
N TYR A 65 -4.28 3.18 -4.87
CA TYR A 65 -3.87 2.63 -6.15
C TYR A 65 -3.15 3.65 -7.00
N LEU A 66 -1.98 3.25 -7.50
CA LEU A 66 -1.24 4.00 -8.48
C LEU A 66 -1.18 3.22 -9.79
N GLU A 67 -1.93 3.72 -10.77
CA GLU A 67 -2.14 3.07 -12.07
C GLU A 67 -0.85 2.89 -12.88
N ASP A 68 -0.01 3.93 -12.91
CA ASP A 68 1.27 3.92 -13.63
C ASP A 68 2.25 2.83 -13.15
N LEU A 69 2.14 2.41 -11.89
CA LEU A 69 2.94 1.29 -11.34
C LEU A 69 2.17 -0.02 -11.30
N SER A 70 0.88 0.02 -11.61
CA SER A 70 -0.08 -1.04 -11.34
C SER A 70 0.10 -1.56 -9.90
N TRP A 71 0.23 -0.67 -8.91
CA TRP A 71 0.56 -1.03 -7.53
C TRP A 71 -0.51 -0.56 -6.55
N CYS A 72 -0.95 -1.48 -5.71
CA CYS A 72 -2.02 -1.29 -4.73
C CYS A 72 -1.45 -1.39 -3.31
N VAL A 73 -1.90 -0.50 -2.42
CA VAL A 73 -1.55 -0.51 -1.00
C VAL A 73 -2.82 -0.49 -0.17
N ILE A 74 -2.95 -1.46 0.72
CA ILE A 74 -4.11 -1.62 1.60
C ILE A 74 -3.70 -1.20 3.02
N LEU A 75 -4.34 -0.16 3.55
CA LEU A 75 -4.14 0.34 4.91
C LEU A 75 -5.28 -0.06 5.82
N GLY A 76 -4.93 -0.61 6.98
CA GLY A 76 -5.83 -0.83 8.11
C GLY A 76 -5.62 0.21 9.21
N ARG A 77 -6.21 -0.05 10.39
CA ARG A 77 -6.07 0.80 11.58
C ARG A 77 -4.60 0.92 12.06
N GLY A 78 -3.80 -0.12 11.89
CA GLY A 78 -2.42 -0.21 12.39
C GLY A 78 -1.33 0.06 11.36
N GLY A 79 -1.67 0.52 10.15
CA GLY A 79 -0.69 0.75 9.07
C GLY A 79 -0.96 -0.12 7.85
N ILE A 80 0.10 -0.40 7.10
CA ILE A 80 0.01 -1.19 5.86
C ILE A 80 -0.32 -2.64 6.21
N ILE A 81 -1.49 -3.11 5.75
CA ILE A 81 -1.87 -4.52 5.83
C ILE A 81 -1.08 -5.30 4.77
N THR A 82 -1.12 -4.83 3.52
CA THR A 82 -0.38 -5.42 2.41
C THR A 82 -0.22 -4.43 1.27
N SER A 83 0.73 -4.71 0.38
CA SER A 83 0.82 -4.06 -0.93
C SER A 83 1.27 -5.05 -2.00
N PHE A 84 0.83 -4.82 -3.23
CA PHE A 84 1.03 -5.77 -4.32
C PHE A 84 0.78 -5.15 -5.69
N ARG A 85 1.31 -5.82 -6.71
CA ARG A 85 0.99 -5.52 -8.10
C ARG A 85 -0.44 -5.97 -8.38
N VAL A 86 -1.24 -5.08 -8.94
CA VAL A 86 -2.56 -5.39 -9.49
C VAL A 86 -2.48 -5.46 -11.00
N GLU A 87 -3.31 -6.31 -11.58
CA GLU A 87 -3.51 -6.32 -13.02
C GLU A 87 -4.49 -5.21 -13.43
N LYS A 88 -4.56 -4.96 -14.73
CA LYS A 88 -5.56 -4.05 -15.28
C LYS A 88 -6.95 -4.55 -14.87
N ASP A 89 -7.87 -3.62 -14.62
CA ASP A 89 -9.26 -3.89 -14.24
C ASP A 89 -9.47 -4.58 -12.87
N TRP A 90 -8.40 -4.87 -12.11
CA TRP A 90 -8.47 -5.51 -10.79
C TRP A 90 -9.50 -4.85 -9.85
N PHE A 91 -9.56 -3.51 -9.86
CA PHE A 91 -10.52 -2.79 -9.03
C PHE A 91 -11.96 -3.10 -9.39
N LYS A 92 -12.28 -3.20 -10.69
CA LYS A 92 -13.64 -3.48 -11.14
C LYS A 92 -14.09 -4.84 -10.60
N ASP A 93 -13.29 -5.87 -10.82
CA ASP A 93 -13.61 -7.24 -10.42
C ASP A 93 -13.63 -7.41 -8.90
N ARG A 94 -12.71 -6.73 -8.20
CA ARG A 94 -12.63 -6.84 -6.74
C ARG A 94 -13.69 -6.07 -6.00
N LEU A 95 -14.11 -4.90 -6.49
CA LEU A 95 -15.17 -4.13 -5.85
C LEU A 95 -16.47 -4.92 -5.78
N GLU A 96 -16.79 -5.67 -6.84
CA GLU A 96 -17.94 -6.58 -6.87
C GLU A 96 -17.77 -7.73 -5.87
N PHE A 97 -16.62 -8.41 -5.88
CA PHE A 97 -16.32 -9.46 -4.89
C PHE A 97 -16.43 -8.97 -3.44
N TYR A 98 -15.87 -7.79 -3.14
CA TYR A 98 -15.90 -7.22 -1.80
C TYR A 98 -17.32 -6.85 -1.36
N ARG A 99 -18.14 -6.35 -2.29
CA ARG A 99 -19.54 -6.01 -2.02
C ARG A 99 -20.39 -7.25 -1.76
N GLU A 100 -20.31 -8.24 -2.64
CA GLU A 100 -21.22 -9.38 -2.65
C GLU A 100 -20.80 -10.50 -1.70
N LYS A 101 -19.50 -10.81 -1.64
CA LYS A 101 -19.00 -11.97 -0.89
C LYS A 101 -18.53 -11.63 0.51
N LEU A 102 -17.98 -10.42 0.69
CA LEU A 102 -17.40 -10.01 1.96
C LEU A 102 -18.22 -8.96 2.71
N GLY A 103 -19.32 -8.48 2.12
CA GLY A 103 -20.20 -7.52 2.77
C GLY A 103 -19.54 -6.19 3.09
N TYR A 104 -18.58 -5.75 2.25
CA TYR A 104 -18.00 -4.41 2.34
C TYR A 104 -18.79 -3.43 1.48
N GLU A 105 -18.88 -2.19 1.93
CA GLU A 105 -19.39 -1.08 1.13
C GLU A 105 -18.20 -0.23 0.68
N PRO A 106 -17.81 -0.30 -0.60
CA PRO A 106 -16.74 0.53 -1.14
C PRO A 106 -17.27 1.92 -1.51
N TYR A 107 -16.56 2.96 -1.09
CA TYR A 107 -16.82 4.33 -1.50
C TYR A 107 -15.55 5.01 -1.99
N GLY A 108 -15.68 5.92 -2.95
CA GLY A 108 -14.59 6.80 -3.36
C GLY A 108 -14.28 7.82 -2.26
N GLY A 109 -13.01 8.02 -1.96
CA GLY A 109 -12.54 9.04 -1.03
C GLY A 109 -11.25 9.69 -1.52
N SER A 110 -10.88 10.78 -0.85
CA SER A 110 -9.63 11.49 -1.10
C SER A 110 -8.52 10.97 -0.18
N PRO A 111 -7.29 10.82 -0.69
CA PRO A 111 -6.12 10.58 0.15
C PRO A 111 -5.96 11.64 1.25
N SER A 112 -5.43 11.25 2.40
CA SER A 112 -4.97 12.22 3.40
C SER A 112 -3.70 12.92 2.92
N GLU A 113 -3.71 14.25 2.87
CA GLU A 113 -2.53 15.04 2.50
C GLU A 113 -1.39 14.93 3.52
N GLU A 114 -1.71 14.68 4.79
CA GLU A 114 -0.69 14.37 5.80
C GLU A 114 -0.01 13.03 5.50
N LEU A 115 -0.79 11.98 5.22
CA LEU A 115 -0.26 10.68 4.85
C LEU A 115 0.58 10.76 3.58
N LYS A 116 0.10 11.46 2.55
CA LYS A 116 0.84 11.64 1.29
C LYS A 116 2.19 12.32 1.52
N ARG A 117 2.23 13.37 2.34
CA ARG A 117 3.50 14.05 2.69
C ARG A 117 4.44 13.11 3.44
N SER A 118 3.94 12.35 4.41
CA SER A 118 4.75 11.37 5.15
C SER A 118 5.28 10.26 4.25
N ALA A 119 4.42 9.68 3.40
CA ALA A 119 4.81 8.68 2.40
C ALA A 119 5.84 9.24 1.41
N LYS A 120 5.68 10.49 0.95
CA LYS A 120 6.63 11.14 0.06
C LYS A 120 8.02 11.26 0.70
N ARG A 121 8.10 11.65 1.97
CA ARG A 121 9.39 11.75 2.69
C ARG A 121 10.12 10.41 2.70
N ILE A 122 9.41 9.33 3.01
CA ILE A 122 9.98 7.97 3.06
C ILE A 122 10.39 7.52 1.65
N TYR A 123 9.53 7.73 0.65
CA TYR A 123 9.85 7.45 -0.74
C TYR A 123 11.13 8.16 -1.18
N ASP A 124 11.28 9.45 -0.87
CA ASP A 124 12.48 10.22 -1.22
C ASP A 124 13.74 9.69 -0.52
N VAL A 125 13.63 9.20 0.74
CA VAL A 125 14.73 8.54 1.47
C VAL A 125 15.11 7.23 0.78
N CYS A 126 14.15 6.35 0.52
CA CYS A 126 14.38 5.07 -0.16
C CYS A 126 15.01 5.30 -1.54
N ARG A 127 14.55 6.31 -2.28
CA ARG A 127 15.09 6.65 -3.60
C ARG A 127 16.55 7.05 -3.53
N ARG A 128 16.92 7.92 -2.59
CA ARG A 128 18.32 8.31 -2.38
C ARG A 128 19.20 7.14 -1.96
N PHE A 129 18.67 6.19 -1.19
CA PHE A 129 19.41 4.99 -0.80
C PHE A 129 19.67 4.09 -2.01
N ARG A 130 18.68 3.93 -2.90
CA ARG A 130 18.83 3.18 -4.15
C ARG A 130 19.89 3.80 -5.08
N GLU A 131 19.91 5.12 -5.19
CA GLU A 131 20.86 5.85 -6.05
C GLU A 131 22.32 5.77 -5.57
N ARG A 132 22.54 5.37 -4.31
CA ARG A 132 23.87 5.22 -3.70
C ARG A 132 24.38 3.78 -3.66
N SER A 133 23.51 2.81 -3.90
CA SER A 133 23.83 1.37 -3.85
C SER A 133 24.11 0.85 -5.25
#